data_AF-A0A9W7YNL5-F1
#
_entry.id   AF-A0A9W7YNL5-F1
#
_cell.length_a   1.000
_cell.length_b   1.000
_cell.length_c   1.000
_cell.angle_alpha   90.00
_cell.angle_beta   90.00
_cell.angle_gamma   90.00
#
_symmetry.space_group_name_H-M   'P 1'
#
loop_
_entity.id
_entity.type
_entity.pdbx_description
1 polymer ?
#
loop_
_entity_poly.entity_id
_entity_poly.type
_entity_poly.pdbx_seq_one_letter_code
_entity_poly.pdbx_strand_id
1 'polypeptide(L)'
;MASQISFIDFYKEGPAHLVPRCSKQKVCIDGTLYRQHEIFGLSETLDSRYSSGKDDPMQCAICLSDDRDTVMLPCRHLCMCRECANTYRQQSNKCPICRTVVETILHIETDELPA
;
A
#
# COMPACT_ATOMS: atom_id res chain seq x y z
N MET A 1 22.45 1.17 11.42
CA MET A 1 22.50 -0.13 10.68
C MET A 1 21.07 -0.61 10.50
N ALA A 2 20.64 -0.89 9.27
CA ALA A 2 19.30 -1.40 9.00
C ALA A 2 19.31 -2.93 8.91
N SER A 3 18.33 -3.60 9.51
CA SER A 3 18.15 -5.05 9.38
C SER A 3 16.67 -5.40 9.26
N GLN A 4 16.33 -6.42 8.49
CA GLN A 4 14.96 -6.89 8.33
C GLN A 4 14.81 -8.30 8.91
N ILE A 5 13.69 -8.53 9.61
CA ILE A 5 13.30 -9.83 10.16
C ILE A 5 11.95 -10.21 9.56
N SER A 6 11.91 -11.33 8.85
CA SER A 6 10.69 -11.93 8.31
C SER A 6 10.29 -13.14 9.14
N PHE A 7 9.07 -13.15 9.65
CA PHE A 7 8.45 -14.28 10.34
C PHE A 7 7.67 -15.08 9.31
N ILE A 8 7.95 -16.39 9.21
CA ILE A 8 7.38 -17.28 8.21
C ILE A 8 6.63 -18.40 8.93
N ASP A 9 5.36 -18.56 8.57
CA ASP A 9 4.55 -19.71 8.98
C ASP A 9 4.45 -20.70 7.82
N PHE A 10 4.53 -21.99 8.12
CA PHE A 10 4.41 -23.06 7.13
C PHE A 10 3.02 -23.68 7.18
N TYR A 11 2.33 -23.66 6.04
CA TYR A 11 0.98 -24.21 5.91
C TYR A 11 1.01 -25.48 5.08
N LYS A 12 0.25 -26.50 5.49
CA LYS A 12 0.12 -27.74 4.74
C LYS A 12 -0.86 -27.56 3.58
N GLU A 13 -0.38 -27.70 2.36
CA GLU A 13 -1.19 -27.78 1.14
C GLU A 13 -1.10 -29.20 0.57
N GLY A 14 -2.11 -30.03 0.84
CA GLY A 14 -2.10 -31.43 0.41
C GLY A 14 -1.20 -32.34 1.30
N PRO A 15 -1.00 -33.60 0.90
CA PRO A 15 -0.46 -34.63 1.80
C PRO A 15 1.01 -34.43 2.20
N ALA A 16 1.84 -33.84 1.34
CA ALA A 16 3.29 -33.74 1.53
C ALA A 16 3.92 -32.38 1.15
N HIS A 17 3.10 -31.35 0.91
CA HIS A 17 3.61 -30.04 0.48
C HIS A 17 3.33 -28.99 1.56
N LEU A 18 4.41 -28.33 2.01
CA LEU A 18 4.35 -27.21 2.95
C LEU A 18 4.66 -25.93 2.18
N VAL A 19 3.79 -24.94 2.30
CA VAL A 19 3.95 -23.63 1.69
C VAL A 19 4.33 -22.61 2.75
N PRO A 20 5.48 -21.93 2.62
CA PRO A 20 5.83 -20.82 3.50
C PRO A 20 4.95 -19.61 3.19
N ARG A 21 4.44 -18.93 4.21
CA ARG A 21 3.80 -17.62 4.08
C ARG A 21 4.39 -16.67 5.10
N CYS A 22 4.73 -15.46 4.66
CA CYS A 22 5.21 -14.44 5.57
C CYS A 22 4.03 -13.91 6.40
N SER A 23 4.08 -14.12 7.72
CA SER A 23 3.03 -13.67 8.63
C SER A 23 3.29 -12.30 9.21
N LYS A 24 4.57 -11.91 9.31
CA LYS A 24 4.98 -10.59 9.80
C LYS A 24 6.36 -10.22 9.30
N GLN A 25 6.55 -8.95 8.99
CA GLN A 25 7.86 -8.37 8.76
C GLN A 25 8.12 -7.26 9.77
N LYS A 26 9.36 -7.17 10.22
CA LYS A 26 9.84 -6.07 11.05
C LYS A 26 11.15 -5.54 10.50
N VAL A 27 11.29 -4.22 10.49
CA VAL A 27 12.50 -3.53 10.08
C VAL A 27 13.08 -2.85 11.31
N CYS A 28 14.35 -3.10 11.59
CA CYS A 28 15.11 -2.38 12.61
C CYS A 28 15.92 -1.28 11.91
N ILE A 29 15.73 -0.03 12.32
CA ILE A 29 16.48 1.13 11.84
C ILE A 29 17.03 1.84 13.07
N ASP A 30 18.35 1.95 13.14
CA ASP A 30 19.09 2.61 14.22
C ASP A 30 18.62 2.21 15.63
N GLY A 31 18.44 0.89 15.80
CA GLY A 31 18.03 0.28 17.07
C GLY A 31 16.52 0.29 17.34
N THR A 32 15.73 0.96 16.49
CA THR A 32 14.28 1.03 16.63
C THR A 32 13.59 0.02 15.71
N LEU A 33 12.68 -0.79 16.28
CA LEU A 33 11.99 -1.87 15.57
C LEU A 33 10.59 -1.43 15.12
N TYR A 34 10.39 -1.38 13.81
CA TYR A 34 9.13 -1.04 13.16
C TYR A 34 8.44 -2.29 12.62
N ARG A 35 7.11 -2.35 12.71
CA ARG A 35 6.33 -3.37 12.00
C ARG A 35 6.10 -2.88 10.58
N GLN A 36 6.52 -3.67 9.60
CA GLN A 36 6.22 -3.38 8.21
C GLN A 36 4.81 -3.84 7.88
N HIS A 37 4.08 -2.99 7.18
CA HIS A 37 2.75 -3.26 6.69
C HIS A 37 2.72 -3.07 5.19
N GLU A 38 1.96 -3.92 4.51
CA GLU A 38 1.64 -3.73 3.11
C GLU A 38 0.76 -2.48 2.91
N ILE A 39 1.00 -1.80 1.78
CA ILE A 39 0.15 -0.74 1.26
C ILE A 39 -0.66 -1.35 0.11
N PHE A 40 -1.98 -1.44 0.28
CA PHE A 40 -2.86 -2.05 -0.71
C PHE A 40 -3.01 -1.12 -1.92
N GLY A 41 -2.87 -1.68 -3.13
CA GLY A 41 -2.87 -0.94 -4.39
C GLY A 41 -1.48 -0.44 -4.84
N LEU A 42 -0.43 -0.64 -4.02
CA LEU A 42 0.93 -0.21 -4.38
C LEU A 42 1.60 -1.15 -5.41
N SER A 43 1.40 -2.46 -5.35
CA SER A 43 1.99 -3.38 -6.34
C SER A 43 1.54 -3.04 -7.76
N GLU A 44 0.22 -2.82 -7.93
CA GLU A 44 -0.39 -2.43 -9.21
C GLU A 44 0.23 -1.15 -9.77
N THR A 45 0.56 -0.22 -8.89
CA THR A 45 1.19 1.08 -9.18
C THR A 45 2.66 0.94 -9.64
N LEU A 46 3.32 -0.17 -9.32
CA LEU A 46 4.70 -0.44 -9.76
C LEU A 46 4.72 -1.25 -11.05
N ASP A 47 3.83 -2.23 -11.17
CA ASP A 47 3.71 -3.09 -12.35
C ASP A 47 3.19 -2.31 -13.59
N SER A 48 2.32 -1.31 -13.38
CA SER A 48 1.74 -0.51 -14.47
C SER A 48 2.70 0.49 -15.11
N ARG A 49 3.78 0.90 -14.42
CA ARG A 49 4.79 1.81 -14.99
C ARG A 49 5.50 1.24 -16.20
N TYR A 50 5.42 -0.08 -16.39
CA TYR A 50 5.98 -0.81 -17.52
C TYR A 50 4.94 -1.19 -18.58
N SER A 51 3.65 -0.92 -18.34
CA SER A 51 2.55 -1.32 -19.22
C SER A 51 1.78 -0.11 -19.73
N SER A 52 2.06 0.33 -20.96
CA SER A 52 1.38 1.46 -21.63
C SER A 52 -0.03 1.12 -22.13
N GLY A 53 -0.90 0.61 -21.24
CA GLY A 53 -2.30 0.31 -21.51
C GLY A 53 -3.23 1.49 -21.22
N LYS A 54 -4.39 1.54 -21.89
CA LYS A 54 -5.38 2.64 -21.84
C LYS A 54 -6.21 2.74 -20.54
N ASP A 55 -6.13 1.74 -19.67
CA ASP A 55 -6.76 1.75 -18.34
C ASP A 55 -5.62 1.72 -17.32
N ASP A 56 -5.14 2.89 -16.89
CA ASP A 56 -4.00 2.95 -15.98
C ASP A 56 -4.47 2.65 -14.55
N PRO A 57 -4.13 1.46 -13.99
CA PRO A 57 -4.50 1.11 -12.63
C PRO A 57 -3.73 1.94 -11.59
N MET A 58 -2.95 2.95 -11.98
CA MET A 58 -2.30 3.91 -11.09
C MET A 58 -3.13 5.18 -10.84
N GLN A 59 -4.17 5.46 -11.62
CA GLN A 59 -4.92 6.71 -11.52
C GLN A 59 -5.80 6.80 -10.28
N CYS A 60 -5.90 8.01 -9.73
CA CYS A 60 -6.75 8.35 -8.59
C CYS A 60 -8.20 7.94 -8.85
N ALA A 61 -8.81 7.23 -7.89
CA ALA A 61 -10.19 6.76 -7.99
C ALA A 61 -11.27 7.87 -8.00
N ILE A 62 -10.87 9.14 -7.83
CA ILE A 62 -11.77 10.30 -7.86
C ILE A 62 -11.62 11.09 -9.15
N CYS A 63 -10.43 11.61 -9.46
CA CYS A 63 -10.25 12.45 -10.65
C CYS A 63 -9.98 11.65 -11.93
N LEU A 64 -9.54 10.38 -11.82
CA LEU A 64 -9.14 9.55 -12.96
C LEU A 64 -8.11 10.24 -13.88
N SER A 65 -7.26 11.08 -13.28
CA SER A 65 -6.26 11.90 -13.98
C SER A 65 -4.89 11.68 -13.35
N ASP A 66 -4.72 12.12 -12.11
CA ASP A 66 -3.43 12.08 -11.42
C ASP A 66 -3.20 10.73 -10.76
N ASP A 67 -1.94 10.40 -10.52
CA ASP A 67 -1.54 9.17 -9.86
C ASP A 67 -1.92 9.14 -8.38
N ARG A 68 -2.09 7.93 -7.85
CA ARG A 68 -2.34 7.71 -6.43
C ARG A 68 -1.05 7.90 -5.65
N ASP A 69 -1.06 8.84 -4.71
CA ASP A 69 0.05 9.11 -3.79
C ASP A 69 -0.39 9.13 -2.31
N THR A 70 -1.68 8.89 -2.03
CA THR A 70 -2.25 9.05 -0.70
C THR A 70 -2.81 7.76 -0.12
N VAL A 71 -2.26 7.35 1.02
CA VAL A 71 -2.64 6.17 1.79
C VAL A 71 -3.61 6.53 2.91
N MET A 72 -4.73 5.81 3.00
CA MET A 72 -5.75 5.97 4.05
C MET A 72 -5.40 5.14 5.30
N LEU A 73 -5.13 5.76 6.44
CA LEU A 73 -4.86 5.03 7.70
C LEU A 73 -6.12 4.93 8.57
N PRO A 74 -6.39 3.77 9.22
CA PRO A 74 -5.48 2.63 9.40
C PRO A 74 -5.59 1.50 8.35
N CYS A 75 -6.49 1.62 7.37
CA CYS A 75 -6.76 0.53 6.42
C CYS A 75 -5.68 0.31 5.34
N ARG A 76 -4.79 1.28 5.13
CA ARG A 76 -3.64 1.27 4.21
C ARG A 76 -3.95 1.14 2.71
N HIS A 77 -5.13 1.55 2.28
CA HIS A 77 -5.43 1.63 0.84
C HIS A 77 -4.82 2.89 0.22
N LEU A 78 -4.05 2.71 -0.85
CA LEU A 78 -3.55 3.75 -1.76
C LEU A 78 -4.55 3.92 -2.89
N CYS A 79 -5.37 4.97 -2.86
CA CYS A 79 -6.51 5.09 -3.80
C CYS A 79 -6.81 6.50 -4.31
N MET A 80 -6.11 7.52 -3.83
CA MET A 80 -6.35 8.92 -4.23
C MET A 80 -5.04 9.66 -4.47
N CYS A 81 -5.08 10.67 -5.35
CA CYS A 81 -4.08 11.73 -5.37
C CYS A 81 -4.29 12.69 -4.19
N ARG A 82 -3.25 13.45 -3.86
CA ARG A 82 -3.20 14.40 -2.74
C ARG A 82 -4.32 15.43 -2.75
N GLU A 83 -4.60 16.00 -3.92
CA GLU A 83 -5.64 17.04 -4.06
C GLU A 83 -7.04 16.48 -3.80
N CYS A 84 -7.33 15.33 -4.41
CA CYS A 84 -8.59 14.62 -4.20
C CYS A 84 -8.75 14.19 -2.74
N ALA A 85 -7.70 13.66 -2.10
CA ALA A 85 -7.77 13.25 -0.70
C ALA A 85 -8.04 14.43 0.26
N ASN A 86 -7.40 15.58 0.02
CA ASN A 86 -7.60 16.79 0.82
C ASN A 86 -8.99 17.41 0.67
N THR A 87 -9.60 17.26 -0.50
CA THR A 87 -10.98 17.69 -0.74
C THR A 87 -11.97 16.67 -0.16
N TYR A 88 -11.74 15.38 -0.42
CA TYR A 88 -12.60 14.29 0.02
C TYR A 88 -12.76 14.23 1.53
N ARG A 89 -11.67 14.43 2.29
CA ARG A 89 -11.70 14.41 3.77
C ARG A 89 -12.60 15.48 4.39
N GLN A 90 -12.97 16.52 3.65
CA GLN A 90 -13.92 17.55 4.09
C GLN A 90 -15.38 17.07 3.99
N GLN A 91 -15.64 16.10 3.10
CA GLN A 91 -16.99 15.56 2.84
C GLN A 91 -17.22 14.20 3.51
N SER A 92 -16.17 13.39 3.62
CA SER A 92 -16.23 12.04 4.18
C SER A 92 -14.89 11.65 4.80
N ASN A 93 -14.94 10.99 5.95
CA ASN A 93 -13.78 10.39 6.60
C ASN A 93 -13.76 8.87 6.42
N LYS A 94 -14.32 8.32 5.33
CA LYS A 94 -14.31 6.86 5.07
C LYS A 94 -13.44 6.54 3.87
N CYS A 95 -12.67 5.46 3.95
CA CYS A 95 -11.87 4.99 2.83
C CYS A 95 -12.78 4.65 1.62
N PRO A 96 -12.51 5.17 0.40
CA PRO A 96 -13.30 4.85 -0.80
C PRO A 96 -13.36 3.36 -1.13
N ILE A 97 -12.31 2.60 -0.78
CA ILE A 97 -12.18 1.17 -1.12
C ILE A 97 -12.93 0.28 -0.11
N CYS A 98 -12.64 0.44 1.18
CA CYS A 98 -13.12 -0.48 2.22
C CYS A 98 -14.09 0.15 3.23
N ARG A 99 -14.39 1.44 3.10
CA ARG A 99 -15.30 2.22 3.97
C ARG A 99 -14.90 2.32 5.44
N THR A 100 -13.72 1.81 5.83
CA THR A 100 -13.12 2.02 7.15
C THR A 100 -12.98 3.51 7.43
N VAL A 101 -13.24 3.95 8.66
CA VAL A 101 -13.03 5.34 9.07
C VAL A 101 -11.54 5.66 9.00
N VAL A 102 -11.21 6.73 8.30
CA VAL A 102 -9.87 7.26 8.10
C VAL A 102 -9.56 8.22 9.24
N GLU A 103 -8.50 7.91 9.97
CA GLU A 103 -8.00 8.74 11.08
C GLU A 103 -7.00 9.76 10.58
N THR A 104 -6.10 9.32 9.71
CA THR A 104 -5.05 10.14 9.11
C THR A 104 -4.80 9.70 7.67
N ILE A 105 -4.23 10.60 6.87
CA ILE A 105 -3.75 10.30 5.53
C ILE A 105 -2.22 10.43 5.52
N LEU A 106 -1.57 9.54 4.77
CA LEU A 106 -0.12 9.58 4.55
C LEU A 106 0.13 9.79 3.06
N HIS A 107 0.90 10.81 2.73
CA HIS A 107 1.39 11.01 1.36
C HIS A 107 2.70 10.27 1.19
N ILE A 108 2.84 9.54 0.08
CA ILE A 108 4.05 8.82 -0.29
C ILE A 108 4.55 9.36 -1.62
N GLU A 109 5.86 9.57 -1.71
CA GLU A 109 6.50 9.93 -2.97
C GLU A 109 6.79 8.65 -3.74
N THR A 110 6.20 8.54 -4.91
CA THR A 110 6.33 7.36 -5.77
C THR A 110 7.41 7.55 -6.85
N ASP A 111 7.97 8.75 -6.97
CA ASP A 111 8.81 9.16 -8.11
C ASP A 111 10.25 8.64 -8.03
N GLU A 112 10.72 8.24 -6.84
CA GLU A 112 12.11 7.79 -6.62
C GLU A 112 12.28 6.28 -6.47
N LEU A 113 11.25 5.47 -6.70
CA LEU A 113 11.40 4.02 -6.62
C LEU A 113 12.22 3.52 -7.83
N PRO A 114 13.39 2.88 -7.61
CA PRO A 114 14.20 2.39 -8.71
C PRO A 114 13.41 1.38 -9.53
N ALA A 115 13.52 1.55 -10.85
CA ALA A 115 12.99 0.69 -11.89
C ALA A 115 13.28 -0.80 -11.62
#